data_AF-A0A938HMX4-F1
#
_entry.id   AF-A0A938HMX4-F1
#
_cell.length_a   1.000
_cell.length_b   1.000
_cell.length_c   1.000
_cell.angle_alpha   90.00
_cell.angle_beta   90.00
_cell.angle_gamma   90.00
#
_symmetry.space_group_name_H-M   'P 1'
#
loop_
_entity.id
_entity.type
_entity.pdbx_description
1 polymer ?
#
loop_
_entity_poly.entity_id
_entity_poly.type
_entity_poly.pdbx_seq_one_letter_code
_entity_poly.pdbx_strand_id
1 'polypeptide(L)'
;QIEDMAIAEPPRNTRYPDLAHLAENEGANWVWRNVAYNCSDFLTRDRGIQDLMDNTVTMQDPGFVDAAKGDFTLKPDSPLAQGGAFRPIPFSEIGLYGEGR
;
A
#
# COMPACT_ATOMS: atom_id res chain seq x y z
N GLN A 1 4.32 4.05 -24.28
CA GLN A 1 3.23 3.29 -23.61
C GLN A 1 3.83 1.99 -23.05
N ILE A 2 3.07 1.12 -22.37
CA ILE A 2 3.61 -0.13 -21.78
C ILE A 2 4.34 -0.98 -22.84
N GLU A 3 3.96 -0.87 -24.12
CA GLU A 3 4.63 -1.58 -25.22
C GLU A 3 6.11 -1.20 -25.43
N ASP A 4 6.55 -0.02 -24.96
CA ASP A 4 7.95 0.41 -25.08
C ASP A 4 8.85 -0.16 -23.98
N MET A 5 8.25 -0.76 -22.95
CA MET A 5 8.96 -1.39 -21.84
C MET A 5 9.04 -2.87 -22.18
N ALA A 6 10.23 -3.39 -22.49
CA ALA A 6 10.48 -4.82 -22.76
C ALA A 6 10.23 -5.72 -21.53
N ILE A 7 9.00 -5.73 -21.02
CA ILE A 7 8.52 -6.44 -19.84
C ILE A 7 8.15 -7.88 -20.16
N ALA A 8 7.82 -8.15 -21.41
CA ALA A 8 7.56 -9.48 -21.95
C ALA A 8 8.85 -10.23 -22.33
N GLU A 9 10.03 -9.64 -22.13
CA GLU A 9 11.32 -10.24 -22.46
C GLU A 9 12.16 -10.58 -21.21
N PRO A 10 13.01 -11.62 -21.28
CA PRO A 10 14.00 -11.88 -20.24
C PRO A 10 14.97 -10.70 -20.06
N PRO A 11 15.42 -10.42 -18.82
CA PRO A 11 15.19 -11.20 -17.60
C PRO A 11 13.91 -10.83 -16.84
N ARG A 12 13.14 -9.85 -17.31
CA ARG A 12 12.02 -9.26 -16.54
C ARG A 12 10.85 -10.21 -16.42
N ASN A 13 10.38 -10.78 -17.53
CA ASN A 13 9.30 -11.77 -17.53
C ASN A 13 9.67 -13.07 -16.80
N THR A 14 10.96 -13.38 -16.68
CA THR A 14 11.44 -14.61 -16.03
C THR A 14 11.45 -14.43 -14.52
N ARG A 15 11.83 -13.24 -14.04
CA ARG A 15 11.83 -12.90 -12.61
C ARG A 15 10.45 -12.51 -12.10
N TYR A 16 9.63 -11.90 -12.96
CA TYR A 16 8.29 -11.43 -12.65
C TYR A 16 7.33 -11.86 -13.76
N PRO A 17 6.85 -13.12 -13.72
CA PRO A 17 5.97 -13.67 -14.76
C PRO A 17 4.72 -12.83 -15.01
N ASP A 18 4.15 -12.26 -13.95
CA ASP A 18 2.94 -11.45 -14.00
C ASP A 18 3.09 -10.18 -14.85
N LEU A 19 4.33 -9.71 -15.09
CA LEU A 19 4.57 -8.54 -15.96
C LEU A 19 4.20 -8.81 -17.42
N ALA A 20 4.21 -10.07 -17.87
CA ALA A 20 3.76 -10.40 -19.23
C ALA A 20 2.28 -10.09 -19.47
N HIS A 21 1.49 -10.04 -18.38
CA HIS A 21 0.04 -9.81 -18.39
C HIS A 21 -0.33 -8.39 -17.95
N LEU A 22 0.65 -7.49 -17.77
CA LEU A 22 0.41 -6.15 -17.22
C LEU A 22 -0.63 -5.34 -18.01
N ALA A 23 -0.67 -5.51 -19.34
CA ALA A 23 -1.61 -4.81 -20.21
C ALA A 23 -3.06 -5.36 -20.11
N GLU A 24 -3.26 -6.58 -19.61
CA GLU A 24 -4.58 -7.21 -19.53
C GLU A 24 -5.47 -6.58 -18.45
N ASN A 25 -4.86 -6.06 -17.38
CA ASN A 25 -5.54 -5.43 -16.24
C ASN A 25 -5.01 -4.03 -15.96
N GLU A 26 -4.88 -3.21 -17.01
CA GLU A 26 -4.34 -1.85 -16.90
C GLU A 26 -5.16 -1.00 -15.91
N GLY A 27 -4.48 -0.48 -14.88
CA GLY A 27 -5.07 0.39 -13.86
C GLY A 27 -5.77 -0.34 -12.71
N ALA A 28 -5.70 -1.67 -12.65
CA ALA A 28 -6.06 -2.44 -11.45
C ALA A 28 -4.95 -2.33 -10.41
N ASN A 29 -5.32 -2.06 -9.15
CA ASN A 29 -4.42 -2.04 -8.01
C ASN A 29 -4.92 -2.97 -6.92
N TRP A 30 -3.99 -3.50 -6.13
CA TRP A 30 -4.28 -4.14 -4.86
C TRP A 30 -4.22 -3.09 -3.76
N VAL A 31 -5.38 -2.62 -3.34
CA VAL A 31 -5.52 -1.61 -2.29
C VAL A 31 -5.85 -2.37 -1.02
N TRP A 32 -4.83 -2.85 -0.30
CA TRP A 32 -5.02 -3.75 0.84
C TRP A 32 -4.50 -3.15 2.14
N ARG A 33 -5.23 -3.34 3.24
CA ARG A 33 -4.84 -2.94 4.60
C ARG A 33 -4.44 -1.47 4.70
N ASN A 34 -5.15 -0.59 4.00
CA ASN A 34 -4.99 0.86 4.13
C ASN A 34 -5.89 1.41 5.23
N VAL A 35 -5.53 2.59 5.74
CA VAL A 35 -6.39 3.38 6.63
C VAL A 35 -6.67 4.71 5.94
N ALA A 36 -7.92 4.93 5.55
CA ALA A 36 -8.41 6.19 5.04
C ALA A 36 -9.17 6.91 6.16
N TYR A 37 -8.52 7.91 6.76
CA TYR A 37 -9.06 8.70 7.86
C TYR A 37 -9.48 10.07 7.38
N ASN A 38 -10.71 10.46 7.71
CA ASN A 38 -11.26 11.78 7.43
C ASN A 38 -11.24 12.14 5.92
N CYS A 39 -11.53 11.13 5.08
CA CYS A 39 -11.66 11.28 3.63
C CYS A 39 -13.14 11.17 3.23
N SER A 40 -13.59 11.97 2.26
CA SER A 40 -14.95 11.89 1.73
C SER A 40 -15.17 10.60 0.94
N ASP A 41 -14.25 10.29 0.04
CA ASP A 41 -14.27 9.09 -0.81
C ASP A 41 -12.94 8.35 -0.66
N PHE A 42 -13.00 7.01 -0.55
CA PHE A 42 -11.80 6.17 -0.45
C PHE A 42 -11.21 5.85 -1.83
N LEU A 43 -12.06 5.56 -2.82
CA LEU A 43 -11.66 5.30 -4.20
C LEU A 43 -12.38 6.29 -5.13
N THR A 44 -11.65 7.27 -5.62
CA THR A 44 -12.18 8.23 -6.60
C THR A 44 -12.00 7.71 -8.01
N ARG A 45 -13.02 7.83 -8.86
CA ARG A 45 -13.00 7.35 -10.27
C ARG A 45 -12.72 5.85 -10.38
N ASP A 46 -13.20 5.08 -9.40
CA ASP A 46 -13.10 3.63 -9.46
C ASP A 46 -13.93 3.10 -10.64
N ARG A 47 -13.32 2.21 -11.42
CA ARG A 47 -13.98 1.47 -12.50
C ARG A 47 -14.49 0.10 -12.03
N GLY A 48 -14.41 -0.17 -10.73
CA GLY A 48 -14.73 -1.46 -10.11
C GLY A 48 -13.67 -2.53 -10.37
N ILE A 49 -12.43 -2.12 -10.71
CA ILE A 49 -11.33 -3.03 -11.07
C ILE A 49 -10.25 -3.13 -9.98
N GLN A 50 -10.40 -2.41 -8.88
CA GLN A 50 -9.46 -2.49 -7.77
C GLN A 50 -9.76 -3.72 -6.92
N ASP A 51 -8.71 -4.42 -6.50
CA ASP A 51 -8.84 -5.49 -5.52
C ASP A 51 -8.69 -4.91 -4.12
N LEU A 52 -9.71 -5.11 -3.28
CA LEU A 52 -9.82 -4.49 -1.96
C LEU A 52 -9.83 -5.56 -0.87
N MET A 53 -8.99 -5.39 0.14
CA MET A 53 -8.94 -6.31 1.28
C MET A 53 -8.55 -5.55 2.55
N ASP A 54 -9.33 -5.73 3.61
CA ASP A 54 -9.04 -5.23 4.96
C ASP A 54 -8.70 -3.73 5.07
N ASN A 55 -9.26 -2.89 4.20
CA ASN A 55 -9.10 -1.44 4.34
C ASN A 55 -10.04 -0.89 5.42
N THR A 56 -9.54 0.02 6.24
CA THR A 56 -10.33 0.77 7.23
C THR A 56 -10.62 2.15 6.69
N VAL A 57 -11.90 2.47 6.48
CA VAL A 57 -12.36 3.82 6.10
C VAL A 57 -13.16 4.38 7.28
N THR A 58 -12.71 5.49 7.87
CA THR A 58 -13.28 6.02 9.11
C THR A 58 -13.23 7.54 9.17
N MET A 59 -14.28 8.12 9.76
CA MET A 59 -14.29 9.54 10.15
C MET A 59 -13.89 9.73 11.63
N GLN A 60 -13.95 8.66 12.43
CA GLN A 60 -13.50 8.67 13.82
C GLN A 60 -12.00 8.37 13.88
N ASP A 61 -11.31 9.03 14.82
CA ASP A 61 -9.90 8.75 15.11
C ASP A 61 -9.72 7.26 15.49
N PRO A 62 -8.97 6.48 14.69
CA PRO A 62 -8.80 5.05 14.92
C PRO A 62 -7.74 4.74 16.00
N GLY A 63 -7.24 5.74 16.72
CA GLY A 63 -6.26 5.59 17.78
C GLY A 63 -4.90 6.19 17.45
N PHE A 64 -4.88 7.31 16.72
CA PHE A 64 -3.67 8.10 16.51
C PHE A 64 -3.17 8.73 17.83
N VAL A 65 -1.88 9.05 17.89
CA VAL A 65 -1.28 9.76 19.03
C VAL A 65 -1.77 11.20 19.10
N ASP A 66 -1.65 11.97 18.01
CA ASP A 66 -2.15 13.35 17.92
C ASP A 66 -2.36 13.77 16.44
N ALA A 67 -3.43 13.26 15.83
CA ALA A 67 -3.76 13.56 14.43
C ALA A 67 -3.98 15.06 14.17
N ALA A 68 -4.47 15.81 15.16
CA ALA A 68 -4.68 17.26 15.04
C ALA A 68 -3.36 18.04 14.88
N LYS A 69 -2.24 17.49 15.37
CA LYS A 69 -0.89 18.03 15.18
C LYS A 69 -0.10 17.30 14.08
N GLY A 70 -0.73 16.39 13.34
CA GLY A 70 -0.09 15.61 12.27
C GLY A 70 0.68 14.37 12.75
N ASP A 71 0.55 13.98 14.01
CA ASP A 71 1.10 12.73 14.52
C ASP A 71 0.10 11.58 14.32
N PHE A 72 0.26 10.90 13.19
CA PHE A 72 -0.54 9.72 12.81
C PHE A 72 0.09 8.40 13.27
N THR A 73 1.05 8.43 14.20
CA THR A 73 1.50 7.19 14.84
C THR A 73 0.35 6.57 15.63
N LEU A 74 0.31 5.24 15.70
CA LEU A 74 -0.75 4.49 16.37
C LEU A 74 -0.40 4.27 17.84
N LYS A 75 -1.37 4.51 18.73
CA LYS A 75 -1.27 4.10 20.13
C LYS A 75 -1.18 2.57 20.21
N PRO A 76 -0.43 2.01 21.18
CA PRO A 76 -0.28 0.55 21.33
C PRO A 76 -1.60 -0.19 21.55
N ASP A 77 -2.59 0.49 22.14
CA ASP A 77 -3.93 -0.03 22.41
C ASP A 77 -4.95 0.30 21.31
N SER A 78 -4.52 0.94 20.22
CA SER A 78 -5.40 1.21 19.09
C SER A 78 -5.87 -0.11 18.43
N PRO A 79 -7.13 -0.20 17.97
CA PRO A 79 -7.62 -1.37 17.24
C PRO A 79 -6.76 -1.74 16.03
N LEU A 80 -6.20 -0.72 15.35
CA LEU A 80 -5.31 -0.90 14.20
C LEU A 80 -3.97 -1.55 14.57
N ALA A 81 -3.39 -1.19 15.72
CA ALA A 81 -2.17 -1.81 16.21
C ALA A 81 -2.41 -3.26 16.68
N GLN A 82 -3.54 -3.52 17.33
CA GLN A 82 -3.90 -4.86 17.82
C GLN A 82 -4.17 -5.86 16.69
N GLY A 83 -4.68 -5.40 15.55
CA GLY A 83 -4.91 -6.23 14.36
C GLY A 83 -3.63 -6.75 13.70
N GLY A 84 -2.44 -6.28 14.11
CA GLY A 84 -1.13 -6.77 13.66
C GLY A 84 -0.72 -6.38 12.23
N ALA A 85 -1.61 -5.75 11.47
CA ALA A 85 -1.38 -5.22 10.12
C ALA A 85 -0.46 -4.00 10.11
N PHE A 86 -0.50 -3.17 11.16
CA PHE A 86 0.32 -1.97 11.29
C PHE A 86 1.38 -2.18 12.36
N ARG A 87 2.65 -1.95 11.97
CA ARG A 87 3.81 -1.99 12.86
C ARG A 87 4.63 -0.73 12.64
N PRO A 88 5.31 -0.20 13.67
CA PRO A 88 6.24 0.89 13.51
C PRO A 88 7.27 0.57 12.42
N ILE A 89 7.63 1.57 11.61
CA ILE A 89 8.68 1.42 10.60
C ILE A 89 9.99 1.08 11.33
N PRO A 90 10.65 -0.05 11.02
CA PRO A 90 11.87 -0.46 11.71
C PRO A 90 13.06 0.31 11.13
N PHE A 91 13.21 1.58 11.49
CA PHE A 91 14.26 2.46 10.95
C PHE A 91 15.68 1.92 11.12
N SER A 92 15.91 1.05 12.10
CA SER A 92 17.18 0.35 12.33
C SER A 92 17.48 -0.77 11.34
N GLU A 93 16.46 -1.27 10.63
CA GLU A 93 16.55 -2.40 9.70
C GLU A 93 16.38 -1.97 8.24
N ILE A 94 15.73 -0.83 7.99
CA ILE A 94 15.60 -0.29 6.63
C ILE A 94 16.91 0.34 6.18
N GLY A 95 17.29 0.09 4.92
CA GLY A 95 18.54 0.57 4.36
C GLY A 95 18.99 -0.32 3.21
N LEU A 96 20.17 -0.04 2.67
CA LEU A 96 20.75 -0.86 1.62
C LEU A 96 21.19 -2.21 2.21
N TYR A 97 20.66 -3.29 1.65
CA TYR A 97 21.11 -4.64 1.95
C TYR A 97 22.39 -4.93 1.16
N GLY A 98 23.56 -4.64 1.75
CA GLY A 98 24.86 -4.97 1.15
C GLY A 98 25.36 -3.98 0.09
N GLU A 99 26.68 -3.73 0.15
CA GLU A 99 27.53 -2.81 -0.62
C GLU A 99 26.94 -1.41 -0.90
N GLY A 100 26.59 -0.74 0.19
CA GLY A 100 26.66 0.72 0.31
C GLY A 100 27.96 1.18 0.98
N ARG A 101 29.11 0.65 0.55
CA ARG A 101 30.44 1.19 0.85
C ARG A 101 31.37 1.03 -0.34
#